data_AF-A0A1R3U5E2-F1
#
_entry.id   AF-A0A1R3U5E2-F1
#
_cell.length_a   1.000
_cell.length_b   1.000
_cell.length_c   1.000
_cell.angle_alpha   90.00
_cell.angle_beta   90.00
_cell.angle_gamma   90.00
#
_symmetry.space_group_name_H-M   'P 1'
#
loop_
_entity.id
_entity.type
_entity.pdbx_description
1 polymer ?
#
loop_
_entity_poly.entity_id
_entity_poly.type
_entity_poly.pdbx_seq_one_letter_code
_entity_poly.pdbx_strand_id
1 'polypeptide(L)'
;MADVYVIHSSKDNSTTGKIVELLRGKWDVWWDYNLVGSYSEAIEHEIAKAKCVVVVWSSDANESKPVREEVHLADRHGIQIIPIFLDETEMMYPFVSRSGVGFVGWNDLDSHPSFEQLIAKIANVVSPKIVKTPQHPSPIPLSWPSLFMSVSSHETQLVPQDAVKALRLFEASAILVSAYDLLPIRRPKGIIQELRQVHDDGGFILIDSGNYEATRRGDDSWTSGKFAEAMRDVPHDWAYCFDVMTPKVNPKAAIESVVKAVTRDRVAATQNILPIVHAPKESLSGYNVKDLPHIVREVAYSLSAPLIAVAERELGSGLIERAKTVKRIRQELRKLPYYQPLHVLGTGNPWSIALLAAAGADSFDGLEWCRMVVDQQTHRLHHFQHFDFFKYQMSFAESQVTLDAFDDGKIEYAGRVALHNLDYFRQFNDKLTHALKTNQMESMLVEIIGPASVKQIKDAIPDLFE
;
A
#
# COMPACT_ATOMS: atom_id res chain seq x y z
N MET A 1 -31.59 2.68 -1.66
CA MET A 1 -32.41 2.24 -2.81
C MET A 1 -31.61 1.18 -3.51
N ALA A 2 -32.12 -0.05 -3.59
CA ALA A 2 -31.38 -1.14 -4.21
C ALA A 2 -31.30 -0.95 -5.73
N ASP A 3 -30.15 -1.24 -6.31
CA ASP A 3 -29.98 -1.37 -7.75
C ASP A 3 -30.57 -2.69 -8.23
N VAL A 4 -30.30 -3.78 -7.48
CA VAL A 4 -30.75 -5.14 -7.78
C VAL A 4 -31.46 -5.73 -6.57
N TYR A 5 -32.68 -6.22 -6.76
CA TYR A 5 -33.41 -7.00 -5.77
C TYR A 5 -33.33 -8.50 -6.13
N VAL A 6 -33.01 -9.36 -5.17
CA VAL A 6 -32.87 -10.82 -5.41
C VAL A 6 -34.03 -11.57 -4.78
N ILE A 7 -34.85 -12.22 -5.62
CA ILE A 7 -35.92 -13.14 -5.21
C ILE A 7 -35.36 -14.56 -5.25
N HIS A 8 -35.60 -15.35 -4.20
CA HIS A 8 -35.07 -16.70 -4.08
C HIS A 8 -35.94 -17.56 -3.13
N SER A 9 -35.77 -18.87 -3.17
CA SER A 9 -36.30 -19.76 -2.12
C SER A 9 -35.36 -19.77 -0.93
N SER A 10 -35.90 -19.83 0.29
CA SER A 10 -35.09 -20.00 1.51
C SER A 10 -34.24 -21.28 1.50
N LYS A 11 -34.61 -22.29 0.69
CA LYS A 11 -33.82 -23.51 0.50
C LYS A 11 -32.58 -23.28 -0.38
N ASP A 12 -32.57 -22.21 -1.19
CA ASP A 12 -31.47 -21.83 -2.08
C ASP A 12 -30.53 -20.78 -1.45
N ASN A 13 -30.67 -20.52 -0.14
CA ASN A 13 -29.93 -19.51 0.60
C ASN A 13 -28.41 -19.55 0.38
N SER A 14 -27.82 -20.75 0.40
CA SER A 14 -26.36 -20.93 0.27
C SER A 14 -25.85 -20.43 -1.08
N THR A 15 -26.50 -20.85 -2.17
CA THR A 15 -26.14 -20.45 -3.54
C THR A 15 -26.48 -18.99 -3.79
N THR A 16 -27.66 -18.55 -3.35
CA THR A 16 -28.11 -17.16 -3.49
C THR A 16 -27.14 -16.21 -2.78
N GLY A 17 -26.64 -16.56 -1.60
CA GLY A 17 -25.69 -15.74 -0.86
C GLY A 17 -24.38 -15.50 -1.61
N LYS A 18 -23.86 -16.53 -2.28
CA LYS A 18 -22.66 -16.38 -3.13
C LYS A 18 -22.92 -15.46 -4.32
N ILE A 19 -24.06 -15.60 -4.98
CA ILE A 19 -24.46 -14.73 -6.10
C ILE A 19 -24.58 -13.28 -5.61
N VAL A 20 -25.24 -13.06 -4.47
CA VAL A 20 -25.40 -11.72 -3.87
C VAL A 20 -24.05 -11.11 -3.51
N GLU A 21 -23.13 -11.85 -2.91
CA GLU A 21 -21.76 -11.40 -2.61
C GLU A 21 -21.04 -10.90 -3.87
N LEU A 22 -21.09 -11.67 -4.96
CA LEU A 22 -20.46 -11.30 -6.23
C LEU A 22 -21.15 -10.08 -6.88
N LEU A 23 -22.48 -10.00 -6.84
CA LEU A 23 -23.24 -8.87 -7.39
C LEU A 23 -22.99 -7.57 -6.61
N ARG A 24 -22.80 -7.65 -5.29
CA ARG A 24 -22.47 -6.49 -4.43
C ARG A 24 -21.17 -5.80 -4.81
N GLY A 25 -20.28 -6.47 -5.54
CA GLY A 25 -19.09 -5.85 -6.12
C GLY A 25 -19.38 -4.80 -7.20
N LYS A 26 -20.60 -4.78 -7.77
CA LYS A 26 -20.97 -3.91 -8.91
C LYS A 26 -22.28 -3.13 -8.72
N TRP A 27 -23.15 -3.52 -7.79
CA TRP A 27 -24.46 -2.89 -7.55
C TRP A 27 -24.86 -2.89 -6.07
N ASP A 28 -25.76 -2.01 -5.66
CA ASP A 28 -26.45 -2.16 -4.37
C ASP A 28 -27.48 -3.29 -4.44
N VAL A 29 -27.18 -4.42 -3.79
CA VAL A 29 -28.03 -5.62 -3.84
C VAL A 29 -28.82 -5.78 -2.54
N TRP A 30 -30.15 -5.93 -2.68
CA TRP A 30 -31.06 -6.24 -1.58
C TRP A 30 -31.49 -7.71 -1.65
N TRP A 31 -31.45 -8.38 -0.50
CA TRP A 31 -31.83 -9.78 -0.29
C TRP A 31 -32.26 -9.97 1.17
N ASP A 32 -33.31 -10.76 1.39
CA ASP A 32 -34.11 -10.89 2.62
C ASP A 32 -33.53 -11.84 3.68
N TYR A 33 -32.30 -12.37 3.48
CA TYR A 33 -31.67 -13.40 4.34
C TYR A 33 -31.72 -13.17 5.86
N ASN A 34 -31.73 -11.91 6.33
CA ASN A 34 -31.68 -11.55 7.75
C ASN A 34 -32.97 -10.89 8.30
N LEU A 35 -34.07 -10.89 7.54
CA LEU A 35 -35.32 -10.26 8.00
C LEU A 35 -36.06 -11.15 9.01
N VAL A 36 -36.57 -10.54 10.10
CA VAL A 36 -37.40 -11.20 11.13
C VAL A 36 -38.69 -10.37 11.33
N GLY A 37 -39.89 -10.91 11.07
CA GLY A 37 -41.16 -10.24 11.36
C GLY A 37 -42.28 -10.38 10.30
N SER A 38 -43.25 -9.46 10.26
CA SER A 38 -44.27 -9.38 9.20
C SER A 38 -43.70 -8.61 8.01
N TYR A 39 -43.55 -9.28 6.86
CA TYR A 39 -42.64 -8.90 5.78
C TYR A 39 -43.25 -8.08 4.63
N SER A 40 -44.58 -8.04 4.51
CA SER A 40 -45.27 -7.63 3.28
C SER A 40 -45.00 -6.18 2.87
N GLU A 41 -45.01 -5.24 3.82
CA GLU A 41 -44.83 -3.81 3.51
C GLU A 41 -43.38 -3.46 3.12
N ALA A 42 -42.38 -4.09 3.75
CA ALA A 42 -40.97 -3.83 3.46
C ALA A 42 -40.56 -4.41 2.10
N ILE A 43 -41.01 -5.63 1.79
CA ILE A 43 -40.82 -6.28 0.50
C ILE A 43 -41.49 -5.45 -0.61
N GLU A 44 -42.74 -5.02 -0.39
CA GLU A 44 -43.47 -4.24 -1.38
C GLU A 44 -42.80 -2.89 -1.65
N HIS A 45 -42.30 -2.24 -0.60
CA HIS A 45 -41.58 -0.98 -0.71
C HIS A 45 -40.25 -1.10 -1.44
N GLU A 46 -39.45 -2.13 -1.16
CA GLU A 46 -38.11 -2.30 -1.74
C GLU A 46 -38.19 -2.82 -3.19
N ILE A 47 -39.10 -3.75 -3.51
CA ILE A 47 -39.31 -4.22 -4.89
C ILE A 47 -39.72 -3.05 -5.79
N ALA A 48 -40.66 -2.20 -5.34
CA ALA A 48 -41.12 -1.04 -6.12
C ALA A 48 -40.00 0.00 -6.36
N LYS A 49 -38.93 -0.02 -5.57
CA LYS A 49 -37.79 0.89 -5.64
C LYS A 49 -36.57 0.32 -6.35
N ALA A 50 -36.54 -0.99 -6.60
CA ALA A 50 -35.45 -1.66 -7.27
C ALA A 50 -35.40 -1.28 -8.75
N LYS A 51 -34.21 -1.19 -9.34
CA LYS A 51 -34.07 -0.90 -10.77
C LYS A 51 -34.22 -2.16 -11.63
N CYS A 52 -33.81 -3.31 -11.10
CA CYS A 52 -34.14 -4.63 -11.65
C CYS A 52 -34.27 -5.69 -10.56
N VAL A 53 -34.88 -6.81 -10.94
CA VAL A 53 -35.07 -7.99 -10.08
C VAL A 53 -34.35 -9.17 -10.71
N VAL A 54 -33.51 -9.85 -9.92
CA VAL A 54 -32.92 -11.15 -10.27
C VAL A 54 -33.69 -12.23 -9.54
N VAL A 55 -34.20 -13.24 -10.27
CA VAL A 55 -34.96 -14.34 -9.68
C VAL A 55 -34.16 -15.61 -9.79
N VAL A 56 -33.85 -16.21 -8.64
CA VAL A 56 -33.18 -17.51 -8.53
C VAL A 56 -34.22 -18.62 -8.63
N TRP A 57 -34.35 -19.21 -9.82
CA TRP A 57 -35.25 -20.34 -10.07
C TRP A 57 -34.57 -21.67 -9.80
N SER A 58 -35.26 -22.47 -9.00
CA SER A 58 -35.03 -23.89 -8.73
C SER A 58 -36.40 -24.57 -8.67
N SER A 59 -36.41 -25.90 -8.65
CA SER A 59 -37.59 -26.70 -8.32
C SER A 59 -38.28 -26.22 -7.04
N ASP A 60 -37.50 -25.89 -6.00
CA ASP A 60 -38.01 -25.35 -4.73
C ASP A 60 -38.60 -23.93 -4.87
N ALA A 61 -37.96 -23.05 -5.64
CA ALA A 61 -38.47 -21.70 -5.89
C ALA A 61 -39.79 -21.75 -6.69
N ASN A 62 -39.94 -22.73 -7.58
CA ASN A 62 -41.15 -22.91 -8.38
C ASN A 62 -42.37 -23.26 -7.52
N GLU A 63 -42.20 -24.02 -6.43
CA GLU A 63 -43.26 -24.38 -5.49
C GLU A 63 -43.55 -23.32 -4.41
N SER A 64 -42.65 -22.35 -4.24
CA SER A 64 -42.70 -21.34 -3.18
C SER A 64 -43.75 -20.25 -3.45
N LYS A 65 -44.78 -20.16 -2.60
CA LYS A 65 -45.80 -19.09 -2.68
C LYS A 65 -45.20 -17.68 -2.54
N PRO A 66 -44.31 -17.38 -1.57
CA PRO A 66 -43.68 -16.07 -1.45
C PRO A 66 -42.93 -15.64 -2.71
N VAL A 67 -42.14 -16.54 -3.31
CA VAL A 67 -41.41 -16.27 -4.57
C VAL A 67 -42.38 -15.87 -5.67
N ARG A 68 -43.49 -16.60 -5.82
CA ARG A 68 -44.52 -16.27 -6.83
C ARG A 68 -45.14 -14.90 -6.58
N GLU A 69 -45.48 -14.58 -5.33
CA GLU A 69 -46.07 -13.29 -4.96
C GLU A 69 -45.12 -12.12 -5.24
N GLU A 70 -43.83 -12.26 -4.94
CA GLU A 70 -42.81 -11.25 -5.23
C GLU A 70 -42.56 -11.07 -6.72
N VAL A 71 -42.51 -12.17 -7.48
CA VAL A 71 -42.36 -12.11 -8.95
C VAL A 71 -43.56 -11.43 -9.60
N HIS A 72 -44.78 -11.75 -9.15
CA HIS A 72 -45.99 -11.04 -9.59
C HIS A 72 -45.98 -9.56 -9.19
N LEU A 73 -45.44 -9.22 -8.02
CA LEU A 73 -45.32 -7.84 -7.58
C LEU A 73 -44.34 -7.05 -8.46
N ALA A 74 -43.17 -7.60 -8.73
CA ALA A 74 -42.19 -6.99 -9.64
C ALA A 74 -42.77 -6.77 -11.04
N ASP A 75 -43.52 -7.74 -11.56
CA ASP A 75 -44.19 -7.66 -12.86
C ASP A 75 -45.26 -6.56 -12.88
N ARG A 76 -46.09 -6.46 -11.83
CA ARG A 76 -47.10 -5.40 -11.68
C ARG A 76 -46.49 -3.99 -11.63
N HIS A 77 -45.32 -3.85 -11.02
CA HIS A 77 -44.58 -2.58 -10.99
C HIS A 77 -43.77 -2.30 -12.27
N GLY A 78 -43.79 -3.20 -13.26
CA GLY A 78 -43.05 -3.05 -14.51
C GLY A 78 -41.53 -3.13 -14.34
N ILE A 79 -41.05 -3.72 -13.24
CA ILE A 79 -39.62 -3.90 -12.98
C ILE A 79 -39.08 -5.00 -13.90
N GLN A 80 -37.87 -4.81 -14.43
CA GLN A 80 -37.25 -5.80 -15.30
C GLN A 80 -36.83 -7.03 -14.48
N ILE A 81 -37.37 -8.19 -14.86
CA ILE A 81 -37.12 -9.48 -14.22
C ILE A 81 -36.08 -10.25 -15.05
N ILE A 82 -34.97 -10.61 -14.42
CA ILE A 82 -33.86 -11.38 -14.98
C ILE A 82 -33.81 -12.74 -14.26
N PRO A 83 -34.36 -13.80 -14.88
CA PRO A 83 -34.37 -15.12 -14.27
C PRO A 83 -33.03 -15.84 -14.43
N ILE A 84 -32.60 -16.55 -13.39
CA ILE A 84 -31.48 -17.51 -13.44
C ILE A 84 -31.99 -18.89 -13.00
N PHE A 85 -31.44 -19.96 -13.57
CA PHE A 85 -31.92 -21.33 -13.35
C PHE A 85 -30.83 -22.21 -12.73
N LEU A 86 -31.01 -22.63 -11.48
CA LEU A 86 -30.07 -23.49 -10.76
C LEU A 86 -30.17 -24.96 -11.18
N ASP A 87 -31.33 -25.39 -11.66
CA ASP A 87 -31.62 -26.72 -12.17
C ASP A 87 -32.39 -26.65 -13.50
N GLU A 88 -32.76 -27.80 -14.07
CA GLU A 88 -33.48 -27.90 -15.36
C GLU A 88 -34.97 -27.51 -15.26
N THR A 89 -35.35 -26.71 -14.26
CA THR A 89 -36.74 -26.28 -14.06
C THR A 89 -37.15 -25.19 -15.06
N GLU A 90 -38.30 -25.36 -15.69
CA GLU A 90 -38.92 -24.33 -16.53
C GLU A 90 -39.68 -23.29 -15.69
N MET A 91 -39.63 -22.02 -16.11
CA MET A 91 -40.43 -20.95 -15.49
C MET A 91 -41.93 -21.27 -15.58
N MET A 92 -42.66 -20.99 -14.51
CA MET A 92 -44.12 -21.11 -14.52
C MET A 92 -44.76 -20.03 -15.41
N TYR A 93 -45.84 -20.39 -16.11
CA TYR A 93 -46.69 -19.43 -16.81
C TYR A 93 -47.22 -18.35 -15.84
N PRO A 94 -47.25 -17.05 -16.21
CA PRO A 94 -47.04 -16.47 -17.54
C PRO A 94 -45.59 -16.07 -17.89
N PHE A 95 -44.60 -16.44 -17.09
CA PHE A 95 -43.23 -15.88 -17.20
C PHE A 95 -42.31 -16.60 -18.22
N VAL A 96 -42.81 -17.63 -18.90
CA VAL A 96 -42.07 -18.49 -19.85
C VAL A 96 -41.39 -17.72 -20.99
N SER A 97 -41.89 -16.52 -21.34
CA SER A 97 -41.36 -15.70 -22.44
C SER A 97 -40.13 -14.86 -22.08
N ARG A 98 -39.59 -14.93 -20.85
CA ARG A 98 -38.44 -14.12 -20.42
C ARG A 98 -37.10 -14.84 -20.68
N SER A 99 -36.13 -14.10 -21.20
CA SER A 99 -34.77 -14.64 -21.44
C SER A 99 -33.99 -14.76 -20.13
N GLY A 100 -33.82 -15.99 -19.63
CA GLY A 100 -33.02 -16.28 -18.44
C GLY A 100 -31.59 -16.75 -18.71
N VAL A 101 -30.89 -17.09 -17.63
CA VAL A 101 -29.50 -17.57 -17.63
C VAL A 101 -29.42 -18.93 -16.95
N GLY A 102 -28.82 -19.92 -17.61
CA GLY A 102 -28.59 -21.24 -17.02
C GLY A 102 -27.41 -21.21 -16.05
N PHE A 103 -27.65 -21.55 -14.79
CA PHE A 103 -26.64 -21.67 -13.72
C PHE A 103 -26.32 -23.12 -13.37
N VAL A 104 -26.87 -24.10 -14.10
CA VAL A 104 -26.51 -25.51 -13.97
C VAL A 104 -25.00 -25.69 -14.16
N GLY A 105 -24.32 -26.23 -13.15
CA GLY A 105 -22.87 -26.43 -13.16
C GLY A 105 -22.02 -25.19 -12.82
N TRP A 106 -22.64 -24.08 -12.39
CA TRP A 106 -21.91 -22.92 -11.90
C TRP A 106 -21.00 -23.30 -10.71
N ASN A 107 -19.75 -22.86 -10.77
CA ASN A 107 -18.67 -23.28 -9.87
C ASN A 107 -18.31 -22.22 -8.81
N ASP A 108 -19.25 -21.36 -8.46
CA ASP A 108 -19.10 -20.24 -7.50
C ASP A 108 -18.11 -19.13 -7.93
N LEU A 109 -17.61 -19.14 -9.17
CA LEU A 109 -16.68 -18.12 -9.68
C LEU A 109 -17.40 -17.05 -10.51
N ASP A 110 -16.86 -15.82 -10.45
CA ASP A 110 -17.32 -14.67 -11.24
C ASP A 110 -16.92 -14.74 -12.72
N SER A 111 -15.85 -15.47 -13.03
CA SER A 111 -15.37 -15.77 -14.38
C SER A 111 -16.15 -16.87 -15.10
N HIS A 112 -17.14 -17.48 -14.45
CA HIS A 112 -17.96 -18.51 -15.08
C HIS A 112 -18.86 -17.89 -16.16
N PRO A 113 -19.00 -18.49 -17.36
CA PRO A 113 -19.79 -17.92 -18.46
C PRO A 113 -21.24 -17.54 -18.09
N SER A 114 -21.90 -18.37 -17.26
CA SER A 114 -23.23 -18.06 -16.73
C SER A 114 -23.26 -16.79 -15.88
N PHE A 115 -22.24 -16.59 -15.05
CA PHE A 115 -22.17 -15.40 -14.22
C PHE A 115 -21.87 -14.15 -15.07
N GLU A 116 -20.96 -14.25 -16.03
CA GLU A 116 -20.70 -13.17 -17.01
C GLU A 116 -21.97 -12.79 -17.80
N GLN A 117 -22.77 -13.78 -18.20
CA GLN A 117 -24.04 -13.54 -18.89
C GLN A 117 -25.06 -12.84 -17.98
N LEU A 118 -25.12 -13.19 -16.70
CA LEU A 118 -25.95 -12.49 -15.71
C LEU A 118 -25.50 -11.02 -15.56
N ILE A 119 -24.19 -10.78 -15.43
CA ILE A 119 -23.62 -9.42 -15.36
C ILE A 119 -24.02 -8.61 -16.59
N ALA A 120 -23.87 -9.15 -17.80
CA ALA A 120 -24.22 -8.46 -19.04
C ALA A 120 -25.72 -8.12 -19.10
N LYS A 121 -26.59 -9.02 -18.65
CA LYS A 121 -28.05 -8.79 -18.60
C LYS A 121 -28.43 -7.71 -17.59
N ILE A 122 -27.85 -7.73 -16.39
CA ILE A 122 -28.09 -6.68 -15.39
C ILE A 122 -27.59 -5.34 -15.92
N ALA A 123 -26.39 -5.30 -16.52
CA ALA A 123 -25.80 -4.08 -17.08
C ALA A 123 -26.64 -3.40 -18.17
N ASN A 124 -27.43 -4.16 -18.93
CA ASN A 124 -28.38 -3.62 -19.92
C ASN A 124 -29.56 -2.87 -19.29
N VAL A 125 -29.87 -3.14 -18.01
CA VAL A 125 -30.99 -2.50 -17.29
C VAL A 125 -30.47 -1.47 -16.29
N VAL A 126 -29.43 -1.84 -15.55
CA VAL A 126 -28.83 -1.05 -14.48
C VAL A 126 -27.36 -0.94 -14.76
N SER A 127 -26.90 0.25 -15.16
CA SER A 127 -25.48 0.49 -15.35
C SER A 127 -24.72 0.07 -14.09
N PRO A 128 -23.66 -0.76 -14.20
CA PRO A 128 -22.84 -1.11 -13.06
C PRO A 128 -22.36 0.17 -12.40
N LYS A 129 -22.29 0.19 -11.06
CA LYS A 129 -21.55 1.22 -10.38
C LYS A 129 -20.17 1.22 -11.02
N ILE A 130 -19.80 2.36 -11.60
CA ILE A 130 -18.43 2.59 -12.02
C ILE A 130 -17.65 2.59 -10.71
N VAL A 131 -17.19 1.41 -10.29
CA VAL A 131 -15.97 1.35 -9.50
C VAL A 131 -14.97 1.95 -10.45
N LYS A 132 -14.67 3.25 -10.28
CA LYS A 132 -13.62 3.90 -11.04
C LYS A 132 -12.44 2.98 -10.84
N THR A 133 -12.05 2.24 -11.88
CA THR A 133 -10.82 1.48 -11.87
C THR A 133 -9.79 2.47 -11.38
N PRO A 134 -9.24 2.29 -10.16
CA PRO A 134 -8.38 3.33 -9.62
C PRO A 134 -7.23 3.45 -10.63
N GLN A 135 -7.17 4.58 -11.31
CA GLN A 135 -6.08 4.87 -12.25
C GLN A 135 -5.04 5.59 -11.42
N HIS A 136 -3.77 5.29 -11.67
CA HIS A 136 -2.67 5.92 -10.95
C HIS A 136 -2.84 7.45 -10.99
N PRO A 137 -2.98 8.15 -9.85
CA PRO A 137 -3.15 9.59 -9.88
C PRO A 137 -1.80 10.22 -10.21
N SER A 138 -1.78 11.03 -11.27
CA SER A 138 -0.68 11.89 -11.71
C SER A 138 0.65 11.18 -12.02
N PRO A 139 1.55 11.82 -12.79
CA PRO A 139 2.92 11.34 -12.93
C PRO A 139 3.59 11.32 -11.55
N ILE A 140 4.22 10.21 -11.20
CA ILE A 140 5.10 10.16 -10.03
C ILE A 140 6.41 10.87 -10.42
N PRO A 141 6.82 11.94 -9.73
CA PRO A 141 8.06 12.66 -10.04
C PRO A 141 9.29 11.98 -9.40
N LEU A 142 9.30 10.65 -9.33
CA LEU A 142 10.40 9.84 -8.80
C LEU A 142 10.74 8.72 -9.77
N SER A 143 12.03 8.39 -9.86
CA SER A 143 12.50 7.19 -10.54
C SER A 143 12.60 6.02 -9.56
N TRP A 144 12.20 4.82 -10.00
CA TRP A 144 12.39 3.60 -9.22
C TRP A 144 13.64 2.84 -9.67
N PRO A 145 14.40 2.25 -8.73
CA PRO A 145 14.23 2.38 -7.28
C PRO A 145 14.63 3.77 -6.77
N SER A 146 14.11 4.17 -5.61
CA SER A 146 14.45 5.45 -4.97
C SER A 146 14.91 5.26 -3.52
N LEU A 147 15.97 5.95 -3.14
CA LEU A 147 16.49 5.97 -1.77
C LEU A 147 16.28 7.36 -1.16
N PHE A 148 15.46 7.42 -0.13
CA PHE A 148 15.24 8.63 0.64
C PHE A 148 16.29 8.71 1.74
N MET A 149 17.09 9.77 1.73
CA MET A 149 18.03 10.02 2.81
C MET A 149 17.26 10.56 4.02
N SER A 150 17.08 9.72 5.04
CA SER A 150 16.23 10.06 6.19
C SER A 150 16.92 11.08 7.10
N VAL A 151 16.13 11.97 7.69
CA VAL A 151 16.54 13.00 8.63
C VAL A 151 15.65 12.92 9.86
N SER A 152 16.28 12.67 11.00
CA SER A 152 15.62 12.51 12.30
C SER A 152 16.54 13.02 13.40
N SER A 153 16.00 13.52 14.51
CA SER A 153 16.74 13.88 15.72
C SER A 153 17.11 12.69 16.59
N HIS A 154 16.63 11.49 16.26
CA HIS A 154 16.89 10.27 17.03
C HIS A 154 18.10 9.51 16.48
N GLU A 155 18.97 9.01 17.37
CA GLU A 155 20.22 8.26 17.13
C GLU A 155 21.07 8.69 15.92
N THR A 156 21.07 9.98 15.56
CA THR A 156 21.87 10.56 14.48
C THR A 156 23.10 11.30 15.02
N GLN A 157 24.07 11.57 14.15
CA GLN A 157 25.26 12.36 14.45
C GLN A 157 25.16 13.81 13.95
N LEU A 158 24.10 14.15 13.21
CA LEU A 158 23.82 15.48 12.71
C LEU A 158 22.47 15.97 13.25
N VAL A 159 22.40 17.22 13.71
CA VAL A 159 21.11 17.82 14.02
C VAL A 159 20.30 17.97 12.72
N PRO A 160 18.94 17.90 12.75
CA PRO A 160 18.14 17.84 11.53
C PRO A 160 18.39 18.96 10.53
N GLN A 161 18.63 20.20 10.97
CA GLN A 161 18.92 21.30 10.04
C GLN A 161 20.28 21.15 9.33
N ASP A 162 21.32 20.71 10.03
CA ASP A 162 22.63 20.44 9.42
C ASP A 162 22.56 19.24 8.47
N ALA A 163 21.75 18.23 8.79
CA ALA A 163 21.49 17.10 7.91
C ALA A 163 20.80 17.53 6.61
N VAL A 164 19.71 18.32 6.68
CA VAL A 164 19.05 18.85 5.46
C VAL A 164 20.00 19.73 4.66
N LYS A 165 20.80 20.57 5.32
CA LYS A 165 21.81 21.40 4.66
C LYS A 165 22.87 20.56 3.95
N ALA A 166 23.37 19.50 4.57
CA ALA A 166 24.33 18.58 3.96
C ALA A 166 23.72 17.88 2.72
N LEU A 167 22.48 17.41 2.82
CA LEU A 167 21.76 16.78 1.71
C LEU A 167 21.51 17.75 0.55
N ARG A 168 21.19 19.01 0.86
CA ARG A 168 21.04 20.08 -0.13
C ARG A 168 22.36 20.37 -0.84
N LEU A 169 23.44 20.59 -0.10
CA LEU A 169 24.78 20.84 -0.67
C LEU A 169 25.29 19.67 -1.50
N PHE A 170 24.87 18.45 -1.15
CA PHE A 170 25.17 17.24 -1.90
C PHE A 170 24.23 17.03 -3.09
N GLU A 171 23.15 17.80 -3.24
CA GLU A 171 22.12 17.62 -4.29
C GLU A 171 21.48 16.22 -4.21
N ALA A 172 21.07 15.81 -3.01
CA ALA A 172 20.32 14.57 -2.83
C ALA A 172 18.97 14.63 -3.57
N SER A 173 18.68 13.61 -4.37
CA SER A 173 17.46 13.57 -5.20
C SER A 173 16.17 13.39 -4.38
N ALA A 174 16.25 12.68 -3.26
CA ALA A 174 15.10 12.43 -2.39
C ALA A 174 15.52 12.41 -0.91
N ILE A 175 14.76 13.09 -0.06
CA ILE A 175 14.97 13.13 1.39
C ILE A 175 13.67 12.78 2.12
N LEU A 176 13.81 12.13 3.28
CA LEU A 176 12.69 11.88 4.18
C LEU A 176 12.94 12.58 5.52
N VAL A 177 11.98 13.37 6.00
CA VAL A 177 12.16 14.15 7.25
C VAL A 177 11.07 13.77 8.25
N SER A 178 11.44 13.51 9.50
CA SER A 178 10.44 13.22 10.55
C SER A 178 9.59 14.46 10.87
N ALA A 179 8.25 14.34 10.78
CA ALA A 179 7.34 15.40 11.23
C ALA A 179 7.50 15.75 12.71
N TYR A 180 7.95 14.79 13.53
CA TYR A 180 8.17 15.00 14.97
C TYR A 180 9.17 16.13 15.23
N ASP A 181 10.21 16.22 14.39
CA ASP A 181 11.26 17.23 14.49
C ASP A 181 10.86 18.57 13.88
N LEU A 182 9.74 18.60 13.14
CA LEU A 182 9.20 19.81 12.51
C LEU A 182 8.13 20.49 13.37
N LEU A 183 7.78 19.95 14.53
CA LEU A 183 6.87 20.64 15.45
C LEU A 183 7.48 21.97 15.93
N PRO A 184 6.76 23.12 15.89
CA PRO A 184 7.35 24.44 16.15
C PRO A 184 8.18 24.58 17.43
N ILE A 185 7.80 23.90 18.51
CA ILE A 185 8.52 23.93 19.80
C ILE A 185 9.86 23.18 19.77
N ARG A 186 10.09 22.30 18.79
CA ARG A 186 11.31 21.48 18.61
C ARG A 186 12.07 21.81 17.33
N ARG A 187 11.39 22.43 16.36
CA ARG A 187 11.89 22.72 15.02
C ARG A 187 13.21 23.50 15.06
N PRO A 188 14.32 22.94 14.55
CA PRO A 188 15.58 23.66 14.47
C PRO A 188 15.45 24.94 13.65
N LYS A 189 16.11 26.02 14.08
CA LYS A 189 16.09 27.29 13.36
C LYS A 189 16.69 27.11 11.95
N GLY A 190 16.03 27.65 10.94
CA GLY A 190 16.51 27.61 9.55
C GLY A 190 16.12 26.36 8.76
N ILE A 191 15.64 25.28 9.38
CA ILE A 191 15.32 24.04 8.65
C ILE A 191 14.28 24.23 7.53
N ILE A 192 13.29 25.11 7.74
CA ILE A 192 12.29 25.40 6.71
C ILE A 192 12.91 26.09 5.49
N GLN A 193 13.90 26.96 5.70
CA GLN A 193 14.60 27.62 4.60
C GLN A 193 15.44 26.62 3.81
N GLU A 194 16.12 25.70 4.49
CA GLU A 194 16.87 24.62 3.83
C GLU A 194 15.93 23.71 3.03
N LEU A 195 14.77 23.33 3.59
CA LEU A 195 13.78 22.51 2.88
C LEU A 195 13.18 23.25 1.67
N ARG A 196 12.93 24.56 1.76
CA ARG A 196 12.50 25.34 0.59
C ARG A 196 13.55 25.31 -0.51
N GLN A 197 14.82 25.49 -0.14
CA GLN A 197 15.90 25.45 -1.11
C GLN A 197 16.07 24.06 -1.73
N VAL A 198 15.95 22.96 -0.95
CA VAL A 198 15.94 21.60 -1.50
C VAL A 198 14.84 21.44 -2.57
N HIS A 199 13.63 21.92 -2.28
CA HIS A 199 12.52 21.87 -3.24
C HIS A 199 12.78 22.74 -4.48
N ASP A 200 13.27 23.97 -4.30
CA ASP A 200 13.60 24.90 -5.39
C ASP A 200 14.72 24.36 -6.29
N ASP A 201 15.67 23.62 -5.71
CA ASP A 201 16.77 22.93 -6.42
C ASP A 201 16.29 21.64 -7.12
N GLY A 202 15.01 21.27 -7.00
CA GLY A 202 14.38 20.11 -7.64
C GLY A 202 14.47 18.81 -6.86
N GLY A 203 14.89 18.85 -5.59
CA GLY A 203 14.90 17.69 -4.69
C GLY A 203 13.50 17.31 -4.21
N PHE A 204 13.27 16.01 -4.03
CA PHE A 204 11.99 15.48 -3.58
C PHE A 204 11.94 15.35 -2.05
N ILE A 205 10.90 15.89 -1.43
CA ILE A 205 10.74 15.93 0.03
C ILE A 205 9.54 15.09 0.46
N LEU A 206 9.81 14.02 1.21
CA LEU A 206 8.82 13.19 1.88
C LEU A 206 8.85 13.47 3.39
N ILE A 207 7.69 13.70 3.99
CA ILE A 207 7.59 13.85 5.45
C ILE A 207 7.04 12.57 6.07
N ASP A 208 7.73 12.03 7.07
CA ASP A 208 7.29 10.88 7.84
C ASP A 208 6.36 11.27 9.00
N SER A 209 5.61 10.32 9.55
CA SER A 209 4.59 10.56 10.59
C SER A 209 5.16 11.05 11.92
N GLY A 210 6.43 10.74 12.20
CA GLY A 210 7.12 11.07 13.45
C GLY A 210 6.76 10.16 14.64
N ASN A 211 5.94 9.13 14.42
CA ASN A 211 5.54 8.19 15.48
C ASN A 211 6.71 7.32 15.98
N TYR A 212 7.71 7.06 15.12
CA TYR A 212 8.91 6.34 15.52
C TYR A 212 9.70 7.11 16.59
N GLU A 213 9.98 8.40 16.37
CA GLU A 213 10.68 9.25 17.34
C GLU A 213 9.89 9.39 18.64
N ALA A 214 8.58 9.63 18.55
CA ALA A 214 7.72 9.75 19.71
C ALA A 214 7.77 8.49 20.59
N THR A 215 7.61 7.30 19.98
CA THR A 215 7.65 6.03 20.69
C THR A 215 9.01 5.79 21.35
N ARG A 216 10.11 6.05 20.63
CA ARG A 216 11.47 5.85 21.15
C ARG A 216 11.83 6.82 22.28
N ARG A 217 11.25 8.00 22.29
CA ARG A 217 11.45 9.01 23.34
C ARG A 217 10.42 8.93 24.47
N GLY A 218 9.42 8.05 24.37
CA GLY A 218 8.32 7.96 25.33
C GLY A 218 7.46 9.23 25.36
N ASP A 219 7.30 9.90 24.22
CA ASP A 219 6.49 11.12 24.11
C ASP A 219 5.03 10.79 23.76
N ASP A 220 4.26 10.45 24.79
CA ASP A 220 2.81 10.21 24.66
C ASP A 220 2.01 11.47 24.28
N SER A 221 2.66 12.64 24.29
CA SER A 221 2.01 13.89 23.91
C SER A 221 1.96 14.10 22.39
N TRP A 222 2.65 13.27 21.59
CA TRP A 222 2.60 13.31 20.13
C TRP A 222 1.26 12.77 19.62
N THR A 223 0.54 13.59 18.85
CA THR A 223 -0.84 13.28 18.40
C THR A 223 -1.04 13.74 16.96
N SER A 224 -2.07 13.22 16.30
CA SER A 224 -2.46 13.68 14.95
C SER A 224 -2.68 15.20 14.86
N GLY A 225 -3.14 15.86 15.93
CA GLY A 225 -3.25 17.32 15.96
C GLY A 225 -1.90 18.03 15.96
N LYS A 226 -0.91 17.51 16.69
CA LYS A 226 0.46 18.04 16.67
C LYS A 226 1.18 17.72 15.37
N PHE A 227 0.90 16.57 14.77
CA PHE A 227 1.36 16.24 13.42
C PHE A 227 0.84 17.28 12.41
N ALA A 228 -0.47 17.56 12.39
CA ALA A 228 -1.05 18.57 11.53
C ALA A 228 -0.43 19.97 11.78
N GLU A 229 -0.19 20.32 13.04
CA GLU A 229 0.53 21.55 13.40
C GLU A 229 1.97 21.58 12.86
N ALA A 230 2.71 20.47 12.98
CA ALA A 230 4.09 20.36 12.52
C ALA A 230 4.21 20.52 11.00
N MET A 231 3.20 20.07 10.25
CA MET A 231 3.13 20.19 8.80
C MET A 231 2.85 21.61 8.29
N ARG A 232 2.39 22.53 9.16
CA ARG A 232 2.10 23.92 8.75
C ARG A 232 3.37 24.61 8.24
N ASP A 233 3.23 25.17 7.04
CA ASP A 233 4.27 25.94 6.31
C ASP A 233 5.54 25.15 6.00
N VAL A 234 5.50 23.81 6.07
CA VAL A 234 6.59 22.92 5.66
C VAL A 234 6.49 22.68 4.16
N PRO A 235 7.50 23.04 3.34
CA PRO A 235 7.54 22.62 1.94
C PRO A 235 7.77 21.10 1.87
N HIS A 236 6.91 20.41 1.14
CA HIS A 236 7.02 18.97 0.92
C HIS A 236 6.21 18.56 -0.31
N ASP A 237 6.61 17.47 -0.93
CA ASP A 237 5.90 16.88 -2.06
C ASP A 237 4.84 15.91 -1.54
N TRP A 238 5.26 14.99 -0.66
CA TRP A 238 4.41 13.98 -0.03
C TRP A 238 4.62 13.94 1.49
N ALA A 239 3.63 13.39 2.19
CA ALA A 239 3.77 13.04 3.60
C ALA A 239 3.03 11.74 3.93
N TYR A 240 3.53 10.96 4.86
CA TYR A 240 2.78 9.82 5.40
C TYR A 240 1.71 10.29 6.39
N CYS A 241 0.62 9.53 6.48
CA CYS A 241 -0.39 9.78 7.51
C CYS A 241 0.19 9.56 8.91
N PHE A 242 -0.38 10.23 9.90
CA PHE A 242 -0.18 9.86 11.30
C PHE A 242 -0.79 8.46 11.52
N ASP A 243 0.09 7.47 11.52
CA ASP A 243 -0.20 6.05 11.32
C ASP A 243 -0.82 5.38 12.55
N VAL A 244 -1.33 4.17 12.32
CA VAL A 244 -1.92 3.30 13.34
C VAL A 244 -0.91 2.22 13.69
N MET A 245 0.05 2.52 14.56
CA MET A 245 1.13 1.61 14.98
C MET A 245 0.65 0.31 15.65
N THR A 246 -0.61 0.27 16.12
CA THR A 246 -1.24 -0.93 16.68
C THR A 246 -2.47 -1.29 15.85
N PRO A 247 -2.27 -1.96 14.70
CA PRO A 247 -3.37 -2.28 13.79
C PRO A 247 -4.33 -3.30 14.42
N LYS A 248 -5.59 -3.28 13.96
CA LYS A 248 -6.58 -4.28 14.36
C LYS A 248 -6.23 -5.64 13.75
N VAL A 249 -6.47 -6.73 14.49
CA VAL A 249 -6.21 -8.10 14.00
C VAL A 249 -7.14 -8.47 12.83
N ASN A 250 -8.39 -8.00 12.84
CA ASN A 250 -9.31 -8.24 11.74
C ASN A 250 -8.88 -7.42 10.49
N PRO A 251 -8.65 -8.06 9.32
CA PRO A 251 -8.14 -7.37 8.14
C PRO A 251 -9.04 -6.22 7.66
N LYS A 252 -10.36 -6.40 7.65
CA LYS A 252 -11.31 -5.34 7.22
C LYS A 252 -11.21 -4.12 8.12
N ALA A 253 -11.19 -4.34 9.44
CA ALA A 253 -11.02 -3.25 10.40
C ALA A 253 -9.65 -2.56 10.29
N ALA A 254 -8.58 -3.31 9.98
CA ALA A 254 -7.25 -2.75 9.73
C ALA A 254 -7.27 -1.82 8.50
N ILE A 255 -7.82 -2.30 7.37
CA ILE A 255 -7.97 -1.50 6.13
C ILE A 255 -8.75 -0.22 6.41
N GLU A 256 -9.92 -0.32 7.04
CA GLU A 256 -10.74 0.85 7.38
C GLU A 256 -10.00 1.85 8.27
N SER A 257 -9.16 1.38 9.19
CA SER A 257 -8.40 2.26 10.08
C SER A 257 -7.33 3.07 9.34
N VAL A 258 -6.61 2.46 8.39
CA VAL A 258 -5.61 3.14 7.56
C VAL A 258 -6.28 4.15 6.63
N VAL A 259 -7.37 3.76 5.96
CA VAL A 259 -8.14 4.66 5.09
C VAL A 259 -8.66 5.87 5.86
N LYS A 260 -9.17 5.66 7.09
CA LYS A 260 -9.62 6.75 7.98
C LYS A 260 -8.47 7.66 8.40
N ALA A 261 -7.30 7.11 8.73
CA ALA A 261 -6.12 7.90 9.10
C ALA A 261 -5.66 8.80 7.95
N VAL A 262 -5.52 8.24 6.74
CA VAL A 262 -5.17 9.02 5.54
C VAL A 262 -6.21 10.10 5.25
N THR A 263 -7.50 9.75 5.29
CA THR A 263 -8.58 10.72 5.02
C THR A 263 -8.60 11.86 6.03
N ARG A 264 -8.40 11.57 7.33
CA ARG A 264 -8.29 12.57 8.40
C ARG A 264 -7.16 13.55 8.10
N ASP A 265 -5.97 13.03 7.79
CA ASP A 265 -4.79 13.88 7.61
C ASP A 265 -4.82 14.64 6.28
N ARG A 266 -5.52 14.12 5.27
CA ARG A 266 -5.78 14.88 4.03
C ARG A 266 -6.55 16.17 4.27
N VAL A 267 -7.49 16.12 5.22
CA VAL A 267 -8.28 17.28 5.63
C VAL A 267 -7.48 18.19 6.55
N ALA A 268 -6.71 17.62 7.47
CA ALA A 268 -6.04 18.38 8.53
C ALA A 268 -4.67 18.97 8.15
N ALA A 269 -3.94 18.37 7.21
CA ALA A 269 -2.57 18.72 6.89
C ALA A 269 -2.36 19.10 5.41
N THR A 270 -2.48 18.15 4.48
CA THR A 270 -2.20 18.34 3.04
C THR A 270 -2.97 17.33 2.20
N GLN A 271 -3.30 17.61 0.93
CA GLN A 271 -3.95 16.60 0.08
C GLN A 271 -3.03 15.41 -0.27
N ASN A 272 -1.71 15.59 -0.16
CA ASN A 272 -0.69 14.61 -0.57
C ASN A 272 -0.30 13.62 0.54
N ILE A 273 -1.28 13.09 1.27
CA ILE A 273 -1.05 12.07 2.31
C ILE A 273 -1.05 10.66 1.74
N LEU A 274 -0.01 9.90 2.14
CA LEU A 274 0.26 8.51 1.79
C LEU A 274 -0.03 7.56 2.97
N PRO A 275 -0.46 6.32 2.70
CA PRO A 275 -0.70 5.30 3.72
C PRO A 275 0.59 4.62 4.21
N ILE A 276 0.65 4.37 5.52
CA ILE A 276 1.53 3.36 6.14
C ILE A 276 0.65 2.20 6.63
N VAL A 277 1.03 0.97 6.27
CA VAL A 277 0.35 -0.25 6.71
C VAL A 277 1.26 -1.02 7.65
N HIS A 278 0.73 -1.32 8.84
CA HIS A 278 1.42 -2.11 9.86
C HIS A 278 0.87 -3.52 9.96
N ALA A 279 1.72 -4.46 10.34
CA ALA A 279 1.32 -5.82 10.73
C ALA A 279 1.01 -5.87 12.25
N PRO A 280 -0.01 -6.63 12.68
CA PRO A 280 -0.27 -6.84 14.10
C PRO A 280 0.86 -7.63 14.76
N LYS A 281 1.23 -7.25 15.99
CA LYS A 281 2.18 -8.02 16.79
C LYS A 281 1.59 -9.38 17.17
N GLU A 282 2.37 -10.43 17.01
CA GLU A 282 2.04 -11.80 17.42
C GLU A 282 2.78 -12.19 18.70
N SER A 283 4.00 -11.69 18.89
CA SER A 283 4.82 -11.91 20.08
C SER A 283 5.68 -10.68 20.41
N LEU A 284 6.56 -10.77 21.40
CA LEU A 284 7.49 -9.69 21.77
C LEU A 284 8.34 -9.20 20.59
N SER A 285 8.73 -10.09 19.68
CA SER A 285 9.59 -9.79 18.52
C SER A 285 9.00 -10.21 17.17
N GLY A 286 7.82 -10.84 17.15
CA GLY A 286 7.18 -11.35 15.94
C GLY A 286 5.92 -10.58 15.55
N TYR A 287 5.68 -10.52 14.25
CA TYR A 287 4.51 -9.89 13.64
C TYR A 287 3.76 -10.92 12.81
N ASN A 288 2.42 -10.88 12.87
CA ASN A 288 1.59 -11.70 12.02
C ASN A 288 1.45 -11.03 10.64
N VAL A 289 2.25 -11.52 9.70
CA VAL A 289 2.32 -11.03 8.31
C VAL A 289 1.38 -11.78 7.36
N LYS A 290 0.57 -12.73 7.85
CA LYS A 290 -0.25 -13.60 7.00
C LYS A 290 -1.20 -12.79 6.11
N ASP A 291 -1.92 -11.86 6.71
CA ASP A 291 -2.94 -11.05 6.02
C ASP A 291 -2.38 -9.73 5.49
N LEU A 292 -1.12 -9.41 5.78
CA LEU A 292 -0.49 -8.14 5.40
C LEU A 292 -0.52 -7.91 3.87
N PRO A 293 -0.16 -8.86 2.98
CA PRO A 293 -0.25 -8.67 1.53
C PRO A 293 -1.65 -8.26 1.04
N HIS A 294 -2.70 -8.90 1.57
CA HIS A 294 -4.08 -8.57 1.24
C HIS A 294 -4.45 -7.17 1.73
N ILE A 295 -4.11 -6.84 2.99
CA ILE A 295 -4.40 -5.51 3.57
C ILE A 295 -3.72 -4.41 2.75
N VAL A 296 -2.44 -4.58 2.38
CA VAL A 296 -1.69 -3.62 1.56
C VAL A 296 -2.38 -3.39 0.21
N ARG A 297 -2.80 -4.46 -0.48
CA ARG A 297 -3.53 -4.36 -1.76
C ARG A 297 -4.85 -3.61 -1.61
N GLU A 298 -5.66 -3.93 -0.61
CA GLU A 298 -6.96 -3.29 -0.41
C GLU A 298 -6.85 -1.82 0.00
N VAL A 299 -5.84 -1.47 0.81
CA VAL A 299 -5.54 -0.06 1.13
C VAL A 299 -5.09 0.69 -0.13
N ALA A 300 -4.19 0.10 -0.93
CA ALA A 300 -3.75 0.68 -2.20
C ALA A 300 -4.93 0.91 -3.16
N TYR A 301 -5.79 -0.09 -3.32
CA TYR A 301 -6.99 0.00 -4.14
C TYR A 301 -7.94 1.12 -3.67
N SER A 302 -8.21 1.16 -2.37
CA SER A 302 -9.16 2.09 -1.76
C SER A 302 -8.72 3.55 -1.85
N LEU A 303 -7.42 3.82 -1.72
CA LEU A 303 -6.86 5.17 -1.67
C LEU A 303 -6.27 5.65 -2.99
N SER A 304 -5.94 4.72 -3.90
CA SER A 304 -5.18 4.98 -5.12
C SER A 304 -3.90 5.80 -4.85
N ALA A 305 -3.24 5.60 -3.71
CA ALA A 305 -2.09 6.42 -3.34
C ALA A 305 -0.89 6.14 -4.27
N PRO A 306 -0.10 7.17 -4.65
CA PRO A 306 1.03 6.98 -5.56
C PRO A 306 2.17 6.14 -4.98
N LEU A 307 2.17 5.93 -3.66
CA LEU A 307 3.13 5.11 -2.92
C LEU A 307 2.42 4.52 -1.69
N ILE A 308 2.71 3.28 -1.35
CA ILE A 308 2.23 2.63 -0.11
C ILE A 308 3.43 2.11 0.69
N ALA A 309 3.42 2.31 2.00
CA ALA A 309 4.54 1.94 2.86
C ALA A 309 4.21 0.80 3.82
N VAL A 310 5.24 0.00 4.11
CA VAL A 310 5.26 -1.02 5.19
C VAL A 310 6.57 -0.90 5.96
N ALA A 311 6.55 -1.17 7.27
CA ALA A 311 7.76 -1.11 8.08
C ALA A 311 8.62 -2.37 7.95
N GLU A 312 9.92 -2.24 7.64
CA GLU A 312 10.82 -3.38 7.41
C GLU A 312 10.81 -4.39 8.56
N ARG A 313 10.85 -3.86 9.79
CA ARG A 313 10.90 -4.65 11.03
C ARG A 313 9.72 -5.60 11.22
N GLU A 314 8.62 -5.34 10.52
CA GLU A 314 7.36 -6.07 10.64
C GLU A 314 7.22 -7.17 9.59
N LEU A 315 8.11 -7.21 8.58
CA LEU A 315 8.01 -8.14 7.45
C LEU A 315 8.55 -9.54 7.76
N GLY A 316 9.23 -9.70 8.91
CA GLY A 316 9.79 -10.98 9.36
C GLY A 316 11.02 -10.81 10.24
N SER A 317 11.39 -11.89 10.92
CA SER A 317 12.49 -11.93 11.90
C SER A 317 13.89 -11.83 11.29
N GLY A 318 14.04 -12.21 10.02
CA GLY A 318 15.32 -12.19 9.29
C GLY A 318 15.14 -11.76 7.84
N LEU A 319 16.23 -11.35 7.20
CA LEU A 319 16.18 -10.71 5.88
C LEU A 319 15.55 -11.58 4.78
N ILE A 320 15.79 -12.90 4.79
CA ILE A 320 15.13 -13.85 3.86
C ILE A 320 13.60 -13.87 4.06
N GLU A 321 13.13 -13.93 5.31
CA GLU A 321 11.69 -13.91 5.59
C GLU A 321 11.05 -12.57 5.21
N ARG A 322 11.77 -11.45 5.44
CA ARG A 322 11.34 -10.13 4.98
C ARG A 322 11.19 -10.10 3.46
N ALA A 323 12.16 -10.62 2.72
CA ALA A 323 12.11 -10.72 1.26
C ALA A 323 10.95 -11.60 0.78
N LYS A 324 10.67 -12.73 1.43
CA LYS A 324 9.47 -13.56 1.13
C LYS A 324 8.18 -12.78 1.33
N THR A 325 8.07 -11.99 2.41
CA THR A 325 6.89 -11.16 2.65
C THR A 325 6.76 -10.05 1.62
N VAL A 326 7.85 -9.36 1.24
CA VAL A 326 7.84 -8.37 0.14
C VAL A 326 7.40 -9.01 -1.17
N LYS A 327 7.93 -10.19 -1.53
CA LYS A 327 7.53 -10.92 -2.75
C LYS A 327 6.03 -11.24 -2.74
N ARG A 328 5.46 -11.66 -1.60
CA ARG A 328 4.01 -11.88 -1.45
C ARG A 328 3.19 -10.59 -1.57
N ILE A 329 3.66 -9.48 -0.97
CA ILE A 329 3.02 -8.16 -1.14
C ILE A 329 3.02 -7.77 -2.61
N ARG A 330 4.16 -7.87 -3.31
CA ARG A 330 4.26 -7.55 -4.73
C ARG A 330 3.32 -8.41 -5.58
N GLN A 331 3.18 -9.70 -5.28
CA GLN A 331 2.23 -10.58 -5.96
C GLN A 331 0.77 -10.13 -5.79
N GLU A 332 0.37 -9.68 -4.59
CA GLU A 332 -0.97 -9.10 -4.39
C GLU A 332 -1.14 -7.75 -5.08
N LEU A 333 -0.13 -6.87 -5.03
CA LEU A 333 -0.15 -5.57 -5.70
C LEU A 333 -0.24 -5.70 -7.23
N ARG A 334 0.35 -6.75 -7.83
CA ARG A 334 0.23 -7.04 -9.27
C ARG A 334 -1.20 -7.35 -9.73
N LYS A 335 -2.13 -7.65 -8.80
CA LYS A 335 -3.55 -7.85 -9.12
C LYS A 335 -4.30 -6.53 -9.30
N LEU A 336 -3.70 -5.39 -8.93
CA LEU A 336 -4.27 -4.08 -9.17
C LEU A 336 -4.22 -3.73 -10.67
N PRO A 337 -5.15 -2.89 -11.15
CA PRO A 337 -5.17 -2.46 -12.56
C PRO A 337 -4.06 -1.47 -12.93
N TYR A 338 -3.15 -1.17 -11.99
CA TYR A 338 -2.00 -0.30 -12.16
C TYR A 338 -0.82 -0.83 -11.33
N TYR A 339 0.38 -0.38 -11.67
CA TYR A 339 1.54 -0.64 -10.86
C TYR A 339 1.49 0.22 -9.59
N GLN A 340 1.40 -0.39 -8.42
CA GLN A 340 1.51 0.29 -7.13
C GLN A 340 2.96 0.20 -6.62
N PRO A 341 3.68 1.32 -6.49
CA PRO A 341 4.99 1.31 -5.87
C PRO A 341 4.92 0.98 -4.37
N LEU A 342 5.86 0.18 -3.89
CA LEU A 342 5.99 -0.24 -2.50
C LEU A 342 7.23 0.39 -1.85
N HIS A 343 7.02 1.11 -0.75
CA HIS A 343 8.06 1.64 0.10
C HIS A 343 8.29 0.74 1.31
N VAL A 344 9.54 0.45 1.64
CA VAL A 344 9.92 -0.29 2.84
C VAL A 344 10.60 0.67 3.80
N LEU A 345 9.91 0.99 4.90
CA LEU A 345 10.34 2.00 5.87
C LEU A 345 11.49 1.50 6.75
N GLY A 346 12.50 2.37 6.92
CA GLY A 346 13.62 2.19 7.83
C GLY A 346 14.67 1.19 7.36
N THR A 347 14.83 1.03 6.05
CA THR A 347 15.81 0.15 5.41
C THR A 347 16.94 0.94 4.74
N GLY A 348 17.98 1.32 5.48
CA GLY A 348 19.17 1.94 4.90
C GLY A 348 20.38 1.02 4.73
N ASN A 349 20.29 -0.26 5.12
CA ASN A 349 21.38 -1.20 4.90
C ASN A 349 21.46 -1.62 3.42
N PRO A 350 22.60 -1.44 2.71
CA PRO A 350 22.72 -1.76 1.28
C PRO A 350 22.35 -3.21 0.92
N TRP A 351 22.66 -4.17 1.78
CA TRP A 351 22.34 -5.58 1.56
C TRP A 351 20.84 -5.82 1.63
N SER A 352 20.18 -5.21 2.64
CA SER A 352 18.72 -5.28 2.78
C SER A 352 18.04 -4.61 1.60
N ILE A 353 18.47 -3.40 1.21
CA ILE A 353 17.91 -2.66 0.08
C ILE A 353 17.95 -3.51 -1.19
N ALA A 354 19.13 -4.04 -1.55
CA ALA A 354 19.29 -4.81 -2.78
C ALA A 354 18.42 -6.07 -2.80
N LEU A 355 18.33 -6.81 -1.69
CA LEU A 355 17.51 -8.02 -1.65
C LEU A 355 16.01 -7.70 -1.69
N LEU A 356 15.56 -6.70 -0.94
CA LEU A 356 14.15 -6.31 -0.92
C LEU A 356 13.72 -5.68 -2.24
N ALA A 357 14.61 -4.98 -2.93
CA ALA A 357 14.39 -4.48 -4.29
C ALA A 357 14.20 -5.64 -5.28
N ALA A 358 15.07 -6.66 -5.23
CA ALA A 358 14.89 -7.88 -6.01
C ALA A 358 13.56 -8.60 -5.70
N ALA A 359 13.11 -8.56 -4.43
CA ALA A 359 11.82 -9.11 -4.03
C ALA A 359 10.60 -8.27 -4.50
N GLY A 360 10.84 -7.05 -5.01
CA GLY A 360 9.82 -6.19 -5.61
C GLY A 360 9.42 -4.98 -4.76
N ALA A 361 10.27 -4.49 -3.85
CA ALA A 361 10.13 -3.15 -3.28
C ALA A 361 10.74 -2.08 -4.22
N ASP A 362 10.18 -0.87 -4.21
CA ASP A 362 10.55 0.22 -5.13
C ASP A 362 11.32 1.34 -4.46
N SER A 363 11.12 1.54 -3.16
CA SER A 363 11.82 2.60 -2.45
C SER A 363 12.06 2.28 -1.00
N PHE A 364 13.06 2.97 -0.46
CA PHE A 364 13.61 2.72 0.86
C PHE A 364 14.00 4.05 1.47
N ASP A 365 13.99 4.12 2.79
CA ASP A 365 14.54 5.22 3.55
C ASP A 365 15.43 4.70 4.67
N GLY A 366 16.42 5.47 5.08
CA GLY A 366 17.31 5.05 6.16
C GLY A 366 18.20 6.18 6.68
N LEU A 367 18.68 5.99 7.91
CA LEU A 367 19.54 6.94 8.61
C LEU A 367 21.02 6.54 8.52
N GLU A 368 21.33 5.40 7.91
CA GLU A 368 22.66 4.80 7.81
C GLU A 368 23.70 5.77 7.21
N TRP A 369 23.29 6.65 6.29
CA TRP A 369 24.15 7.67 5.69
C TRP A 369 24.72 8.67 6.71
N CYS A 370 24.03 8.92 7.82
CA CYS A 370 24.46 9.86 8.87
C CYS A 370 24.70 9.20 10.25
N ARG A 371 24.44 7.90 10.38
CA ARG A 371 24.60 7.14 11.63
C ARG A 371 25.79 6.20 11.66
N MET A 372 26.23 5.75 10.49
CA MET A 372 27.26 4.73 10.34
C MET A 372 28.36 5.25 9.40
N VAL A 373 29.40 4.46 9.18
CA VAL A 373 30.33 4.65 8.06
C VAL A 373 30.19 3.47 7.14
N VAL A 374 30.00 3.72 5.85
CA VAL A 374 30.03 2.64 4.86
C VAL A 374 31.46 2.37 4.40
N ASP A 375 31.81 1.10 4.19
CA ASP A 375 32.99 0.75 3.41
C ASP A 375 32.57 0.58 1.95
N GLN A 376 33.05 1.48 1.08
CA GLN A 376 32.69 1.46 -0.34
C GLN A 376 33.11 0.18 -1.06
N GLN A 377 34.14 -0.52 -0.58
CA GLN A 377 34.67 -1.73 -1.22
C GLN A 377 33.86 -2.98 -0.86
N THR A 378 33.35 -3.06 0.38
CA THR A 378 32.68 -4.26 0.87
C THR A 378 31.18 -4.09 1.06
N HIS A 379 30.64 -2.89 0.84
CA HIS A 379 29.22 -2.53 1.02
C HIS A 379 28.75 -2.72 2.48
N ARG A 380 29.68 -2.72 3.44
CA ARG A 380 29.38 -2.97 4.86
C ARG A 380 29.28 -1.67 5.63
N LEU A 381 28.39 -1.67 6.61
CA LEU A 381 28.25 -0.58 7.56
C LEU A 381 29.08 -0.87 8.81
N HIS A 382 29.84 0.13 9.20
CA HIS A 382 30.72 0.14 10.36
C HIS A 382 30.27 1.21 11.35
N HIS A 383 30.71 1.07 12.59
CA HIS A 383 30.48 2.06 13.62
C HIS A 383 30.99 3.44 13.17
N PHE A 384 30.27 4.50 13.54
CA PHE A 384 30.52 5.86 13.05
C PHE A 384 31.97 6.34 13.25
N GLN A 385 32.57 5.99 14.39
CA GLN A 385 33.93 6.35 14.78
C GLN A 385 35.03 5.65 13.95
N HIS A 386 34.68 4.66 13.11
CA HIS A 386 35.65 3.97 12.27
C HIS A 386 36.03 4.76 11.01
N PHE A 387 35.47 5.96 10.80
CA PHE A 387 35.69 6.75 9.60
C PHE A 387 37.16 7.03 9.28
N ASP A 388 38.02 7.14 10.30
CA ASP A 388 39.46 7.39 10.09
C ASP A 388 40.12 6.31 9.21
N PHE A 389 39.59 5.09 9.20
CA PHE A 389 40.05 3.99 8.35
C PHE A 389 39.51 4.05 6.92
N PHE A 390 38.46 4.84 6.68
CA PHE A 390 37.78 4.97 5.39
C PHE A 390 37.93 6.38 4.78
N LYS A 391 38.49 7.35 5.51
CA LYS A 391 38.64 8.74 5.06
C LYS A 391 39.29 8.84 3.68
N TYR A 392 40.28 7.98 3.39
CA TYR A 392 40.96 7.95 2.09
C TYR A 392 39.99 7.71 0.91
N GLN A 393 38.84 7.07 1.14
CA GLN A 393 37.82 6.80 0.11
C GLN A 393 37.17 8.08 -0.42
N MET A 394 37.20 9.18 0.33
CA MET A 394 36.76 10.49 -0.17
C MET A 394 37.67 11.06 -1.27
N SER A 395 38.96 10.66 -1.32
CA SER A 395 39.92 11.24 -2.27
C SER A 395 39.66 10.87 -3.74
N PHE A 396 38.74 9.93 -3.96
CA PHE A 396 38.29 9.48 -5.28
C PHE A 396 36.75 9.48 -5.39
N ALA A 397 36.08 10.28 -4.57
CA ALA A 397 34.62 10.46 -4.65
C ALA A 397 34.21 11.04 -6.02
N GLU A 398 33.03 10.68 -6.49
CA GLU A 398 32.48 11.23 -7.75
C GLU A 398 31.91 12.64 -7.55
N SER A 399 31.42 12.94 -6.35
CA SER A 399 30.85 14.22 -5.99
C SER A 399 31.92 15.27 -5.70
N GLN A 400 31.86 16.42 -6.40
CA GLN A 400 32.80 17.52 -6.18
C GLN A 400 32.73 18.06 -4.73
N VAL A 401 31.53 18.17 -4.15
CA VAL A 401 31.39 18.63 -2.75
C VAL A 401 32.06 17.67 -1.75
N THR A 402 32.09 16.37 -2.06
CA THR A 402 32.77 15.38 -1.22
C THR A 402 34.28 15.49 -1.36
N LEU A 403 34.79 15.69 -2.58
CA LEU A 403 36.22 15.95 -2.83
C LEU A 403 36.69 17.22 -2.10
N ASP A 404 35.93 18.31 -2.20
CA ASP A 404 36.25 19.59 -1.56
C ASP A 404 36.27 19.47 -0.03
N ALA A 405 35.37 18.67 0.54
CA ALA A 405 35.28 18.44 1.98
C ALA A 405 36.42 17.58 2.55
N PHE A 406 37.19 16.87 1.71
CA PHE A 406 38.22 15.92 2.15
C PHE A 406 39.28 16.58 3.06
N ASP A 407 39.72 17.78 2.70
CA ASP A 407 40.75 18.54 3.43
C ASP A 407 40.27 19.93 3.91
N ASP A 408 38.99 20.27 3.76
CA ASP A 408 38.45 21.52 4.29
C ASP A 408 38.35 21.47 5.83
N GLY A 409 39.19 22.26 6.50
CA GLY A 409 39.21 22.40 7.96
C GLY A 409 37.93 22.98 8.57
N LYS A 410 37.00 23.51 7.77
CA LYS A 410 35.69 23.98 8.22
C LYS A 410 34.65 22.87 8.32
N ILE A 411 34.85 21.73 7.65
CA ILE A 411 33.92 20.61 7.69
C ILE A 411 34.31 19.67 8.82
N GLU A 412 33.46 19.62 9.84
CA GLU A 412 33.62 18.74 10.99
C GLU A 412 33.49 17.26 10.62
N TYR A 413 33.91 16.38 11.54
CA TYR A 413 33.93 14.94 11.36
C TYR A 413 32.60 14.38 10.82
N ALA A 414 31.47 14.77 11.42
CA ALA A 414 30.18 14.25 11.02
C ALA A 414 29.75 14.68 9.61
N GLY A 415 30.11 15.89 9.19
CA GLY A 415 29.87 16.36 7.83
C GLY A 415 30.69 15.56 6.81
N ARG A 416 31.95 15.22 7.14
CA ARG A 416 32.80 14.39 6.28
C ARG A 416 32.25 12.96 6.12
N VAL A 417 31.82 12.34 7.23
CA VAL A 417 31.19 11.01 7.20
C VAL A 417 29.93 11.03 6.35
N ALA A 418 29.07 12.04 6.52
CA ALA A 418 27.86 12.20 5.73
C ALA A 418 28.16 12.30 4.23
N LEU A 419 29.04 13.21 3.82
CA LEU A 419 29.39 13.40 2.39
C LEU A 419 30.06 12.16 1.79
N HIS A 420 30.91 11.48 2.56
CA HIS A 420 31.49 10.19 2.19
C HIS A 420 30.41 9.14 1.91
N ASN A 421 29.48 8.95 2.84
CA ASN A 421 28.43 7.94 2.70
C ASN A 421 27.42 8.30 1.61
N LEU A 422 27.09 9.57 1.45
CA LEU A 422 26.18 10.04 0.41
C LEU A 422 26.74 9.77 -0.99
N ASP A 423 28.05 9.94 -1.19
CA ASP A 423 28.74 9.57 -2.44
C ASP A 423 28.55 8.08 -2.76
N TYR A 424 28.76 7.21 -1.76
CA TYR A 424 28.49 5.79 -1.88
C TYR A 424 27.03 5.48 -2.22
N PHE A 425 26.06 6.08 -1.51
CA PHE A 425 24.65 5.78 -1.73
C PHE A 425 24.15 6.23 -3.09
N ARG A 426 24.71 7.31 -3.67
CA ARG A 426 24.45 7.70 -5.06
C ARG A 426 24.92 6.61 -6.02
N GLN A 427 26.19 6.21 -5.94
CA GLN A 427 26.75 5.15 -6.79
C GLN A 427 26.01 3.81 -6.63
N PHE A 428 25.66 3.46 -5.39
CA PHE A 428 24.89 2.26 -5.09
C PHE A 428 23.49 2.31 -5.73
N ASN A 429 22.79 3.45 -5.67
CA ASN A 429 21.49 3.60 -6.30
C ASN A 429 21.56 3.50 -7.83
N ASP A 430 22.62 4.03 -8.45
CA ASP A 430 22.84 3.91 -9.89
C ASP A 430 23.10 2.46 -10.29
N LYS A 431 23.95 1.74 -9.54
CA LYS A 431 24.17 0.29 -9.72
C LYS A 431 22.88 -0.52 -9.55
N LEU A 432 22.09 -0.23 -8.50
CA LEU A 432 20.81 -0.89 -8.24
C LEU A 432 19.82 -0.67 -9.38
N THR A 433 19.71 0.58 -9.83
CA THR A 433 18.85 0.96 -10.96
C THR A 433 19.26 0.24 -12.24
N HIS A 434 20.57 0.19 -12.52
CA HIS A 434 21.08 -0.55 -13.68
C HIS A 434 20.73 -2.03 -13.59
N ALA A 435 21.03 -2.68 -12.46
CA ALA A 435 20.80 -4.10 -12.26
C ALA A 435 19.32 -4.49 -12.38
N LEU A 436 18.38 -3.66 -11.89
CA LEU A 436 16.95 -3.88 -12.09
C LEU A 436 16.54 -3.75 -13.56
N LYS A 437 17.06 -2.74 -14.28
CA LYS A 437 16.72 -2.50 -15.70
C LYS A 437 17.28 -3.56 -16.65
N THR A 438 18.44 -4.14 -16.33
CA THR A 438 19.14 -5.13 -17.17
C THR A 438 18.95 -6.57 -16.70
N ASN A 439 18.11 -6.79 -15.70
CA ASN A 439 17.86 -8.10 -15.08
C ASN A 439 19.14 -8.78 -14.52
N GLN A 440 20.00 -7.99 -13.89
CA GLN A 440 21.29 -8.42 -13.32
C GLN A 440 21.31 -8.40 -11.78
N MET A 441 20.14 -8.42 -11.13
CA MET A 441 20.04 -8.39 -9.67
C MET A 441 20.76 -9.54 -8.97
N GLU A 442 20.77 -10.76 -9.56
CA GLU A 442 21.54 -11.88 -9.01
C GLU A 442 23.04 -11.54 -8.99
N SER A 443 23.58 -11.02 -10.09
CA SER A 443 25.00 -10.67 -10.21
C SER A 443 25.38 -9.58 -9.20
N MET A 444 24.55 -8.53 -9.08
CA MET A 444 24.76 -7.47 -8.10
C MET A 444 24.76 -8.03 -6.67
N LEU A 445 23.83 -8.93 -6.34
CA LEU A 445 23.81 -9.55 -5.01
C LEU A 445 25.06 -10.40 -4.77
N VAL A 446 25.56 -11.15 -5.77
CA VAL A 446 26.81 -11.91 -5.63
C VAL A 446 27.98 -10.98 -5.35
N GLU A 447 28.06 -9.81 -5.99
CA GLU A 447 29.08 -8.78 -5.74
C GLU A 447 29.02 -8.27 -4.29
N ILE A 448 27.84 -7.92 -3.77
CA ILE A 448 27.72 -7.21 -2.48
C ILE A 448 27.67 -8.15 -1.25
N ILE A 449 27.04 -9.32 -1.35
CA ILE A 449 26.85 -10.26 -0.21
C ILE A 449 27.59 -11.59 -0.38
N GLY A 450 28.12 -11.87 -1.57
CA GLY A 450 28.89 -13.08 -1.86
C GLY A 450 28.04 -14.29 -2.30
N PRO A 451 28.65 -15.23 -3.04
CA PRO A 451 27.93 -16.32 -3.72
C PRO A 451 27.28 -17.34 -2.78
N ALA A 452 27.87 -17.58 -1.60
CA ALA A 452 27.31 -18.53 -0.64
C ALA A 452 25.97 -18.04 -0.07
N SER A 453 25.87 -16.75 0.25
CA SER A 453 24.63 -16.13 0.73
C SER A 453 23.58 -16.05 -0.38
N VAL A 454 23.96 -15.71 -1.61
CA VAL A 454 23.04 -15.73 -2.76
C VAL A 454 22.48 -17.12 -3.02
N LYS A 455 23.30 -18.17 -2.93
CA LYS A 455 22.81 -19.55 -3.04
C LYS A 455 21.73 -19.85 -1.98
N GLN A 456 21.98 -19.50 -0.72
CA GLN A 456 20.98 -19.68 0.34
C GLN A 456 19.68 -18.92 0.07
N ILE A 457 19.78 -17.70 -0.49
CA ILE A 457 18.61 -16.89 -0.88
C ILE A 457 17.81 -17.59 -1.98
N LYS A 458 18.48 -18.10 -3.03
CA LYS A 458 17.81 -18.82 -4.14
C LYS A 458 17.13 -20.09 -3.65
N ASP A 459 17.79 -20.85 -2.77
CA ASP A 459 17.21 -22.06 -2.18
C ASP A 459 15.97 -21.74 -1.33
N ALA A 460 15.96 -20.58 -0.64
CA ALA A 460 14.85 -20.18 0.22
C ALA A 460 13.71 -19.44 -0.51
N ILE A 461 14.02 -18.76 -1.61
CA ILE A 461 13.07 -17.99 -2.43
C ILE A 461 13.29 -18.35 -3.90
N PRO A 462 12.70 -19.47 -4.35
CA PRO A 462 12.73 -19.82 -5.77
C PRO A 462 12.19 -18.66 -6.61
N ASP A 463 12.75 -18.49 -7.81
CA ASP A 463 12.28 -17.52 -8.81
C ASP A 463 12.38 -16.05 -8.32
N LEU A 464 13.32 -15.74 -7.42
CA LEU A 464 13.52 -14.36 -6.97
C LEU A 464 14.06 -13.45 -8.10
N PHE A 465 14.87 -14.01 -8.99
CA PHE A 465 15.55 -13.28 -10.06
C PHE A 465 14.95 -13.54 -11.46
N GLU A 466 13.76 -14.16 -11.50
CA GLU A 466 13.04 -14.49 -12.74
C GLU A 466 12.05 -13.40 -13.17
#